data_AF-A0A117LEL0-F1
#
_entry.id   AF-A0A117LEL0-F1
#
_cell.length_a   1.000
_cell.length_b   1.000
_cell.length_c   1.000
_cell.angle_alpha   90.00
_cell.angle_beta   90.00
_cell.angle_gamma   90.00
#
_symmetry.space_group_name_H-M   'P 1'
#
loop_
_entity.id
_entity.type
_entity.pdbx_description
1 polymer ?
#
loop_
_entity_poly.entity_id
_entity_poly.type
_entity_poly.pdbx_seq_one_letter_code
_entity_poly.pdbx_strand_id
1 'polypeptide(L)'
;MMVALLQIGRLSGRLYCDGKRIYLEHAAEEIVRAVTPYLDKPLVYKTQEWRGKERVTGEAVAEPGTMEHFSALVLHYLPFRAGVRVACVWPRADEDD
;
A
#
# COMPACT_ATOMS: atom_id res chain seq x y z
N MET A 1 -13.24 -5.97 -0.20
CA MET A 1 -11.76 -6.17 -0.12
C MET A 1 -11.05 -5.29 -1.16
N MET A 2 -9.86 -4.76 -0.89
CA MET A 2 -9.08 -3.93 -1.83
C MET A 2 -7.86 -4.67 -2.36
N VAL A 3 -7.49 -4.42 -3.62
CA VAL A 3 -6.35 -5.03 -4.30
C VAL A 3 -5.52 -3.98 -5.00
N ALA A 4 -4.20 -4.10 -4.94
CA ALA A 4 -3.25 -3.32 -5.73
C ALA A 4 -2.34 -4.23 -6.56
N LEU A 5 -2.20 -3.91 -7.85
CA LEU A 5 -1.23 -4.58 -8.74
C LEU A 5 0.14 -3.95 -8.56
N LEU A 6 1.11 -4.76 -8.17
CA LEU A 6 2.50 -4.39 -7.93
C LEU A 6 3.37 -4.80 -9.12
N GLN A 7 4.39 -3.99 -9.43
CA GLN A 7 5.32 -4.24 -10.52
C GLN A 7 6.77 -3.86 -10.18
N ILE A 8 7.72 -4.71 -10.57
CA ILE A 8 9.16 -4.40 -10.69
C ILE A 8 9.60 -4.88 -12.08
N GLY A 9 9.88 -3.94 -12.99
CA GLY A 9 10.18 -4.29 -14.38
C GLY A 9 9.05 -5.10 -15.03
N ARG A 10 9.33 -6.35 -15.41
CA ARG A 10 8.33 -7.30 -15.97
C ARG A 10 7.68 -8.20 -14.91
N LEU A 11 8.13 -8.13 -13.66
CA LEU A 11 7.59 -8.91 -12.56
C LEU A 11 6.30 -8.29 -12.05
N SER A 12 5.37 -9.12 -11.61
CA SER A 12 4.09 -8.70 -11.04
C SER A 12 3.76 -9.43 -9.75
N GLY A 13 2.87 -8.81 -8.98
CA GLY A 13 2.30 -9.37 -7.77
C GLY A 13 1.07 -8.60 -7.35
N ARG A 14 0.28 -9.13 -6.42
CA ARG A 14 -0.92 -8.46 -5.91
C ARG A 14 -0.81 -8.26 -4.41
N LEU A 15 -1.11 -7.05 -3.96
CA LEU A 15 -1.26 -6.70 -2.55
C LEU A 15 -2.75 -6.62 -2.23
N TYR A 16 -3.19 -7.36 -1.23
CA TYR A 16 -4.57 -7.41 -0.80
C TYR A 16 -4.73 -6.73 0.56
N CYS A 17 -5.89 -6.12 0.78
CA CYS A 17 -6.35 -5.67 2.09
C CYS A 17 -7.81 -6.06 2.29
N ASP A 18 -8.08 -6.91 3.28
CA ASP A 18 -9.43 -7.34 3.66
C ASP A 18 -10.05 -6.47 4.78
N GLY A 19 -9.36 -5.38 5.18
CA GLY A 19 -9.74 -4.51 6.28
C GLY A 19 -9.29 -4.99 7.66
N LYS A 20 -8.65 -6.17 7.75
CA LYS A 20 -8.04 -6.72 8.97
C LYS A 20 -6.57 -7.10 8.77
N ARG A 21 -6.20 -7.50 7.55
CA ARG A 21 -4.88 -7.99 7.17
C ARG A 21 -4.49 -7.45 5.80
N ILE A 22 -3.19 -7.32 5.61
CA ILE A 22 -2.58 -7.01 4.33
C ILE A 22 -1.61 -8.13 3.97
N TYR A 23 -1.73 -8.67 2.76
CA TYR A 23 -0.93 -9.81 2.32
C TYR A 23 -0.67 -9.78 0.82
N LEU A 24 0.31 -10.56 0.37
CA LEU A 24 0.66 -10.70 -1.04
C LEU A 24 0.12 -12.02 -1.60
N GLU A 25 -0.39 -11.99 -2.83
CA GLU A 25 -0.63 -13.20 -3.62
C GLU A 25 -0.01 -13.06 -5.01
N HIS A 26 0.33 -14.21 -5.61
CA HIS A 26 0.88 -14.32 -6.96
C HIS A 26 2.04 -13.34 -7.23
N ALA A 27 2.83 -13.03 -6.21
CA ALA A 27 3.93 -12.07 -6.28
C ALA A 27 5.25 -12.76 -6.57
N ALA A 28 6.00 -12.22 -7.54
CA ALA A 28 7.39 -12.61 -7.75
C ALA A 28 8.21 -12.42 -6.46
N GLU A 29 9.23 -13.25 -6.28
CA GLU A 29 10.02 -13.30 -5.05
C GLU A 29 10.65 -11.93 -4.71
N GLU A 30 11.12 -11.20 -5.72
CA GLU A 30 11.68 -9.86 -5.55
C GLU A 30 10.65 -8.87 -5.00
N ILE A 31 9.38 -8.97 -5.46
CA ILE A 31 8.29 -8.14 -4.94
C ILE A 31 7.99 -8.52 -3.48
N VAL A 32 7.96 -9.82 -3.17
CA VAL A 32 7.79 -10.30 -1.79
C VAL A 32 8.87 -9.71 -0.89
N ARG A 33 10.15 -9.90 -1.24
CA ARG A 33 11.29 -9.39 -0.47
C ARG A 33 11.25 -7.87 -0.28
N ALA A 34 10.82 -7.11 -1.30
CA ALA A 34 10.73 -5.66 -1.22
C ALA A 34 9.56 -5.16 -0.34
N VAL A 35 8.43 -5.86 -0.36
CA VAL A 35 7.18 -5.42 0.28
C VAL A 35 7.06 -5.92 1.72
N THR A 36 7.42 -7.18 1.99
CA THR A 36 7.27 -7.83 3.32
C THR A 36 7.78 -6.99 4.49
N PRO A 37 8.92 -6.29 4.42
CA PRO A 37 9.40 -5.46 5.52
C PRO A 37 8.44 -4.35 5.96
N TYR A 38 7.42 -4.02 5.18
CA TYR A 38 6.45 -2.96 5.44
C TYR A 38 5.06 -3.47 5.82
N LEU A 39 4.82 -4.79 5.85
CA LEU A 39 3.49 -5.34 6.09
C LEU A 39 3.10 -5.40 7.57
N ASP A 40 4.07 -5.63 8.46
CA ASP A 40 3.82 -5.94 9.87
C ASP A 40 4.28 -4.84 10.83
N LYS A 41 4.53 -3.62 10.34
CA LYS A 41 5.01 -2.50 11.16
C LYS A 41 4.27 -1.20 10.86
N PRO A 42 4.08 -0.32 11.86
CA PRO A 42 3.47 0.99 11.62
C PRO A 42 4.25 1.79 10.57
N LEU A 43 3.51 2.52 9.74
CA LEU A 43 4.10 3.34 8.68
C LEU A 43 3.86 4.82 8.96
N VAL A 44 4.97 5.57 9.07
CA VAL A 44 4.92 7.03 9.21
C VAL A 44 4.98 7.68 7.83
N TYR A 45 4.00 8.50 7.48
CA TYR A 45 4.01 9.20 6.19
C TYR A 45 3.65 10.66 6.34
N LYS A 46 4.15 11.47 5.40
CA LYS A 46 3.89 12.90 5.38
C LYS A 46 2.49 13.17 4.85
N THR A 47 1.75 14.00 5.56
CA THR A 47 0.44 14.50 5.13
C THR A 47 0.57 15.96 4.71
N GLN A 48 -0.31 16.39 3.81
CA GLN A 48 -0.45 17.80 3.44
C GLN A 48 -1.92 18.16 3.54
N GLU A 49 -2.22 19.17 4.35
CA GLU A 49 -3.56 19.70 4.54
C GLU A 49 -3.55 21.20 4.24
N TRP A 50 -4.60 21.69 3.60
CA TRP A 50 -4.80 23.12 3.41
C TRP A 50 -5.65 23.67 4.54
N ARG A 51 -5.12 24.65 5.29
CA ARG A 51 -5.86 25.40 6.32
C ARG A 51 -6.07 26.82 5.81
N GLY A 52 -7.21 27.06 5.17
CA GLY A 52 -7.47 28.30 4.46
C GLY A 52 -6.55 28.46 3.25
N LYS A 53 -5.67 29.47 3.25
CA LYS A 53 -4.69 29.73 2.17
C LYS A 53 -3.30 29.17 2.48
N GLU A 54 -3.10 28.58 3.64
CA GLU A 54 -1.81 28.02 4.06
C GLU A 54 -1.80 26.50 3.87
N ARG A 55 -0.69 25.98 3.34
CA ARG A 55 -0.45 24.54 3.25
C ARG A 55 0.37 24.09 4.45
N VAL A 56 -0.23 23.26 5.29
CA VAL A 56 0.39 22.71 6.50
C VAL A 56 0.86 21.28 6.20
N THR A 57 2.12 20.99 6.49
CA THR A 57 2.68 19.64 6.40
C THR A 57 2.69 18.99 7.78
N GLY A 58 2.21 17.76 7.87
CA GLY A 58 2.24 16.96 9.09
C GLY A 58 2.80 15.56 8.85
N GLU A 59 2.78 14.75 9.90
CA GLU A 59 3.05 13.32 9.85
C GLU A 59 1.85 12.57 10.41
N ALA A 60 1.52 11.44 9.78
CA ALA A 60 0.51 10.49 10.24
C ALA A 60 1.16 9.11 10.39
N VAL A 61 0.58 8.29 11.26
CA VAL A 61 1.02 6.91 11.51
C VAL A 61 -0.12 5.98 11.14
N ALA A 62 0.14 5.07 10.20
CA ALA A 62 -0.82 4.05 9.80
C ALA A 62 -0.48 2.71 10.48
N GLU A 63 -1.42 2.19 11.26
CA GLU A 63 -1.26 0.94 11.99
C GLU A 63 -1.42 -0.30 11.09
N PRO A 64 -0.61 -1.36 11.27
CA PRO A 64 -0.65 -2.56 10.43
C PRO A 64 -2.04 -3.17 10.26
N GLY A 65 -2.30 -3.72 9.08
CA GLY A 65 -3.58 -4.39 8.78
C GLY A 65 -4.76 -3.46 8.49
N THR A 66 -4.64 -2.15 8.70
CA THR A 66 -5.73 -1.19 8.46
C THR A 66 -5.83 -0.73 7.00
N MET A 67 -6.98 -0.14 6.64
CA MET A 67 -7.14 0.51 5.33
C MET A 67 -6.22 1.72 5.14
N GLU A 68 -5.94 2.46 6.22
CA GLU A 68 -4.96 3.55 6.19
C GLU A 68 -3.56 3.00 5.89
N HIS A 69 -3.20 1.87 6.48
CA HIS A 69 -1.92 1.20 6.24
C HIS A 69 -1.78 0.70 4.79
N PHE A 70 -2.84 0.14 4.22
CA PHE A 70 -2.87 -0.19 2.80
C PHE A 70 -2.67 1.04 1.92
N SER A 71 -3.34 2.14 2.27
CA SER A 71 -3.22 3.41 1.53
C SER A 71 -1.81 3.99 1.64
N ALA A 72 -1.21 3.94 2.84
CA ALA A 72 0.16 4.38 3.08
C ALA A 72 1.19 3.55 2.31
N LEU A 73 1.01 2.22 2.27
CA LEU A 73 1.82 1.33 1.43
C LEU A 73 1.77 1.77 -0.03
N VAL A 74 0.57 1.85 -0.59
CA VAL A 74 0.36 2.14 -2.01
C VAL A 74 0.85 3.53 -2.41
N LEU A 75 0.57 4.54 -1.62
CA LEU A 75 0.78 5.94 -1.99
C LEU A 75 2.13 6.49 -1.57
N HIS A 76 2.70 6.00 -0.46
CA HIS A 76 3.85 6.67 0.16
C HIS A 76 5.08 5.77 0.33
N TYR A 77 4.90 4.46 0.40
CA TYR A 77 6.00 3.54 0.72
C TYR A 77 6.45 2.72 -0.48
N LEU A 78 5.56 2.00 -1.15
CA LEU A 78 5.97 1.07 -2.21
C LEU A 78 6.68 1.77 -3.38
N PRO A 79 6.13 2.87 -3.94
CA PRO A 79 6.78 3.54 -5.06
C PRO A 79 8.09 4.23 -4.69
N PHE A 80 8.16 4.79 -3.47
CA PHE A 80 9.25 5.70 -3.07
C PHE A 80 10.33 5.06 -2.21
N ARG A 81 10.01 3.97 -1.49
CA ARG A 81 10.93 3.30 -0.55
C ARG A 81 11.19 1.84 -0.90
N ALA A 82 10.25 1.14 -1.50
CA ALA A 82 10.42 -0.27 -1.88
C ALA A 82 10.87 -0.46 -3.34
N GLY A 83 10.86 0.61 -4.16
CA GLY A 83 11.13 0.50 -5.59
C GLY A 83 10.08 -0.31 -6.36
N VAL A 84 8.88 -0.45 -5.78
CA VAL A 84 7.77 -1.21 -6.34
C VAL A 84 6.73 -0.25 -6.90
N ARG A 85 6.46 -0.33 -8.20
CA ARG A 85 5.40 0.47 -8.81
C ARG A 85 4.04 -0.13 -8.46
N VAL A 86 3.07 0.73 -8.14
CA VAL A 86 1.65 0.36 -8.08
C VAL A 86 1.00 0.73 -9.40
N ALA A 87 0.52 -0.26 -10.15
CA ALA A 87 -0.02 -0.07 -11.49
C ALA A 87 -1.52 0.30 -11.48
N CYS A 88 -2.29 -0.35 -10.61
CA CYS A 88 -3.71 -0.08 -10.41
C CYS A 88 -4.15 -0.52 -9.02
N VAL A 89 -5.25 0.07 -8.54
CA VAL A 89 -5.92 -0.27 -7.29
C VAL A 89 -7.41 -0.41 -7.59
N TRP A 90 -8.03 -1.50 -7.14
CA TRP A 90 -9.45 -1.76 -7.35
C TRP A 90 -10.06 -2.53 -6.18
N PRO A 91 -11.36 -2.38 -5.92
CA PRO A 91 -12.06 -3.31 -5.03
C PRO A 91 -12.08 -4.68 -5.70
N ARG A 92 -11.78 -5.75 -4.95
CA ARG A 92 -12.13 -7.09 -5.38
C ARG A 92 -13.65 -7.17 -5.34
N ALA A 93 -14.26 -7.47 -6.49
CA ALA A 93 -15.63 -7.96 -6.50
C ALA A 93 -15.62 -9.24 -5.65
N ASP A 94 -16.42 -9.27 -4.59
CA ASP A 94 -16.75 -10.53 -3.97
C ASP A 94 -17.32 -11.40 -5.10
N GLU A 95 -16.72 -12.56 -5.35
CA GLU A 95 -17.38 -13.56 -6.18
C GLU A 95 -18.64 -13.90 -5.41
N ASP A 96 -19.78 -13.34 -5.83
CA ASP A 96 -21.10 -13.86 -5.47
C ASP A 96 -21.05 -15.37 -5.76
N ASP A 97 -21.18 -16.18 -4.70
CA ASP A 97 -21.33 -17.65 -4.73
C ASP A 97 -22.39 -18.09 -5.77
#